data_AF-A0A7S0VPV5-F1
#
_entry.id   AF-A0A7S0VPV5-F1
#
_cell.length_a   1.000
_cell.length_b   1.000
_cell.length_c   1.000
_cell.angle_alpha   90.00
_cell.angle_beta   90.00
_cell.angle_gamma   90.00
#
_symmetry.space_group_name_H-M   'P 1'
#
loop_
_entity.id
_entity.type
_entity.pdbx_description
1 polymer ?
#
loop_
_entity_poly.entity_id
_entity_poly.type
_entity_poly.pdbx_seq_one_letter_code
_entity_poly.pdbx_strand_id
1 'polypeptide(L)'
;GGGGGRLPFPDGSFSLVYDQCGLDVALRQASQASELAAARALSEAWRVLRPGGRLVCVSLRSREALLSGALPGMGAAGWVVSHGKGRAVGDPAGVADAQRGLA
;
A
#
# COMPACT_ATOMS: atom_id res chain seq x y z
N GLY A 1 3.90 -3.96 19.41
CA GLY A 1 4.49 -5.16 18.80
C GLY A 1 4.99 -4.79 17.42
N GLY A 2 6.28 -4.97 17.16
CA GLY A 2 6.94 -4.51 15.94
C GLY A 2 6.59 -5.37 14.73
N GLY A 3 5.76 -4.85 13.82
CA GLY A 3 5.46 -5.46 12.53
C GLY A 3 6.31 -4.82 11.44
N GLY A 4 7.53 -5.31 11.26
CA GLY A 4 8.45 -4.85 10.22
C GLY A 4 9.51 -5.90 9.88
N GLY A 5 9.16 -7.18 10.05
CA GLY A 5 10.00 -8.32 9.76
C GLY A 5 9.74 -8.87 8.35
N ARG A 6 10.76 -9.49 7.77
CA ARG A 6 10.68 -10.19 6.49
C ARG A 6 9.57 -11.23 6.52
N LEU A 7 8.67 -11.18 5.54
CA LEU A 7 7.62 -12.17 5.35
C LEU A 7 8.22 -13.52 4.97
N PRO A 8 7.58 -14.64 5.35
CA PRO A 8 8.06 -16.00 5.06
C PRO A 8 7.78 -16.42 3.61
N PHE A 9 7.90 -15.50 2.67
CA PHE A 9 7.68 -15.74 1.24
C PHE A 9 8.97 -15.49 0.45
N PRO A 10 9.30 -16.33 -0.54
CA PRO A 10 10.40 -16.06 -1.47
C PRO A 10 10.24 -14.73 -2.21
N ASP A 11 11.34 -14.24 -2.76
CA ASP A 11 11.33 -13.08 -3.65
C ASP A 11 10.48 -13.42 -4.89
N GLY A 12 9.71 -12.47 -5.42
CA GLY A 12 8.92 -12.69 -6.63
C GLY A 12 7.70 -13.62 -6.51
N SER A 13 7.27 -13.96 -5.29
CA SER A 13 6.17 -14.90 -5.06
C SER A 13 4.79 -14.42 -5.54
N PHE A 14 4.58 -13.10 -5.62
CA PHE A 14 3.25 -12.53 -5.86
C PHE A 14 3.21 -11.64 -7.10
N SER A 15 2.05 -11.60 -7.76
CA SER A 15 1.73 -10.64 -8.81
C SER A 15 1.10 -9.35 -8.26
N LEU A 16 0.49 -9.42 -7.08
CA LEU A 16 -0.22 -8.33 -6.43
C LEU A 16 0.05 -8.39 -4.92
N VAL A 17 0.37 -7.23 -4.35
CA VAL A 17 0.30 -6.98 -2.90
C VAL A 17 -0.75 -5.89 -2.69
N TYR A 18 -1.63 -6.12 -1.73
CA TYR A 18 -2.72 -5.19 -1.39
C TYR A 18 -2.56 -4.73 0.05
N ASP A 19 -2.40 -3.42 0.23
CA ASP A 19 -2.39 -2.77 1.53
C ASP A 19 -3.73 -2.07 1.76
N GLN A 20 -4.45 -2.50 2.79
CA GLN A 20 -5.69 -1.85 3.23
C GLN A 20 -5.41 -1.06 4.51
N CYS A 21 -5.04 0.21 4.35
CA CYS A 21 -4.75 1.14 5.44
C CYS A 21 -3.57 0.73 6.36
N GLY A 22 -2.74 -0.25 6.00
CA GLY A 22 -1.59 -0.64 6.82
C GLY A 22 -0.53 0.46 6.86
N LEU A 23 -0.30 1.15 5.74
CA LEU A 23 0.55 2.35 5.71
C LEU A 23 0.00 3.50 6.58
N ASP A 24 -1.33 3.64 6.67
CA ASP A 24 -1.94 4.67 7.52
C ASP A 24 -1.68 4.44 9.01
N VAL A 25 -1.60 3.17 9.40
CA VAL A 25 -1.22 2.74 10.75
C VAL A 25 0.27 2.97 10.96
N ALA A 26 1.12 2.56 10.02
CA ALA A 26 2.58 2.72 10.13
C ALA A 26 2.98 4.20 10.27
N LEU A 27 2.36 5.08 9.47
CA LEU A 27 2.64 6.53 9.44
C LEU A 27 1.89 7.32 10.51
N ARG A 28 1.24 6.67 11.48
CA ARG A 28 0.33 7.34 12.41
C ARG A 28 0.96 8.48 13.20
N GLN A 29 2.21 8.31 13.65
CA GLN A 29 2.86 9.21 14.58
C GLN A 29 3.72 10.28 13.89
N ALA A 30 3.74 10.34 12.55
CA ALA A 30 4.56 11.29 11.77
C ALA A 30 5.99 11.44 12.33
N SER A 31 6.64 10.30 12.61
CA SER A 31 7.96 10.23 13.22
C SER A 31 8.92 9.47 12.30
N GLN A 32 10.23 9.68 12.47
CA GLN A 32 11.25 8.94 11.72
C GLN A 32 11.12 7.41 11.89
N ALA A 33 10.73 6.95 13.09
CA ALA A 33 10.49 5.53 13.33
C ALA A 33 9.28 4.99 12.53
N SER A 34 8.21 5.79 12.42
CA SER A 34 7.04 5.49 11.59
C SER A 34 7.39 5.46 10.10
N GLU A 35 8.22 6.39 9.62
CA GLU A 35 8.70 6.42 8.24
C GLU A 35 9.57 5.20 7.92
N LEU A 36 10.48 4.82 8.83
CA LEU A 36 11.31 3.64 8.68
C LEU A 36 10.46 2.35 8.64
N ALA A 37 9.41 2.27 9.46
CA ALA A 37 8.48 1.14 9.43
C ALA A 37 7.74 1.05 8.09
N ALA A 38 7.24 2.18 7.57
CA ALA A 38 6.59 2.24 6.27
C ALA A 38 7.56 1.86 5.13
N ALA A 39 8.80 2.38 5.16
CA ALA A 39 9.83 2.04 4.19
C ALA A 39 10.17 0.54 4.19
N ARG A 40 10.25 -0.09 5.37
CA ARG A 40 10.45 -1.55 5.49
C ARG A 40 9.29 -2.33 4.89
N ALA A 41 8.05 -1.94 5.17
CA ALA A 41 6.88 -2.59 4.60
C ALA A 41 6.84 -2.49 3.06
N LEU A 42 7.16 -1.32 2.52
CA LEU A 42 7.24 -1.11 1.06
C LEU A 42 8.38 -1.89 0.42
N SER A 43 9.56 -1.91 1.04
CA SER A 43 10.71 -2.70 0.57
C SER A 43 10.37 -4.20 0.54
N GLU A 44 9.68 -4.67 1.57
CA GLU A 44 9.25 -6.05 1.65
C GLU A 44 8.18 -6.39 0.60
N ALA A 45 7.22 -5.48 0.37
CA ALA A 45 6.25 -5.62 -0.71
C ALA A 45 6.94 -5.68 -2.09
N TRP A 46 7.95 -4.83 -2.33
CA TRP A 46 8.75 -4.89 -3.56
C TRP A 46 9.44 -6.24 -3.74
N ARG A 47 10.12 -6.71 -2.69
CA ARG A 47 10.87 -7.98 -2.72
C ARG A 47 9.99 -9.16 -3.10
N VAL A 48 8.80 -9.26 -2.51
CA VAL A 48 7.90 -10.40 -2.76
C VAL A 48 7.11 -10.28 -4.07
N LEU A 49 7.14 -9.13 -4.73
CA LEU A 49 6.52 -8.95 -6.04
C LEU A 49 7.44 -9.46 -7.15
N ARG A 50 6.88 -10.20 -8.10
CA ARG A 50 7.57 -10.56 -9.35
C ARG A 50 7.76 -9.31 -10.23
N PRO A 51 8.70 -9.34 -11.20
CA PRO A 51 8.80 -8.28 -12.20
C PRO A 51 7.45 -7.99 -12.88
N GLY A 52 7.05 -6.72 -12.92
CA GLY A 52 5.74 -6.28 -13.43
C GLY A 52 4.56 -6.47 -12.46
N GLY A 53 4.80 -6.96 -11.25
CA GLY A 53 3.82 -7.03 -10.17
C GLY A 53 3.36 -5.64 -9.70
N ARG A 54 2.24 -5.60 -8.98
CA ARG A 54 1.63 -4.35 -8.53
C ARG A 54 1.48 -4.31 -7.02
N LEU A 55 1.71 -3.14 -6.44
CA LEU A 55 1.29 -2.81 -5.09
C LEU A 55 0.10 -1.85 -5.18
N VAL A 56 -0.99 -2.19 -4.51
CA VAL A 56 -2.17 -1.32 -4.40
C VAL A 56 -2.33 -0.95 -2.93
N CYS A 57 -2.24 0.34 -2.63
CA CYS A 57 -2.45 0.86 -1.29
C CYS A 57 -3.75 1.66 -1.25
N VAL A 58 -4.64 1.28 -0.34
CA VAL A 58 -5.84 2.05 0.00
C VAL A 58 -5.56 2.81 1.28
N SER A 59 -5.72 4.13 1.22
CA SER A 59 -5.48 5.03 2.34
C SER A 59 -6.66 5.97 2.55
N LEU A 60 -6.91 6.29 3.82
CA LEU A 60 -7.88 7.28 4.26
C LEU A 60 -7.20 8.63 4.59
N ARG A 61 -5.86 8.69 4.55
CA ARG A 61 -5.09 9.92 4.79
C ARG A 61 -5.07 10.81 3.55
N SER A 62 -4.76 12.09 3.76
CA SER A 62 -4.53 13.02 2.65
C SER A 62 -3.32 12.58 1.83
N ARG A 63 -3.37 12.85 0.53
CA ARG A 63 -2.32 12.51 -0.45
C ARG A 63 -0.97 13.08 -0.04
N GLU A 64 -0.97 14.30 0.49
CA GLU A 64 0.23 15.03 0.92
C GLU A 64 0.96 14.30 2.06
N ALA A 65 0.21 13.69 2.98
CA ALA A 65 0.78 12.94 4.11
C ALA A 65 1.43 11.60 3.67
N LEU A 66 0.95 11.00 2.58
CA LEU A 66 1.58 9.81 1.98
C LEU A 66 2.80 10.18 1.13
N LEU A 67 2.71 11.30 0.41
CA LEU A 67 3.76 11.84 -0.45
C LEU A 67 5.00 12.31 0.33
N SER A 68 4.82 12.83 1.54
CA SER A 68 5.95 13.27 2.36
C SER A 68 6.69 12.12 3.05
N GLY A 69 6.03 10.97 3.26
CA GLY A 69 6.60 9.85 4.01
C GLY A 69 7.15 8.74 3.12
N ALA A 70 6.29 8.08 2.34
CA ALA A 70 6.58 6.76 1.79
C ALA A 70 6.96 6.79 0.29
N LEU A 71 6.35 7.72 -0.47
CA LEU A 71 6.48 7.80 -1.92
C LEU A 71 7.84 8.31 -2.46
N PRO A 72 8.60 9.19 -1.79
CA PRO A 72 9.90 9.64 -2.30
C PRO A 72 10.90 8.48 -2.46
N GLY A 73 10.84 7.48 -1.57
CA GLY A 73 11.66 6.27 -1.66
C GLY A 73 11.22 5.31 -2.78
N MET A 74 9.95 5.32 -3.17
CA MET A 74 9.44 4.43 -4.22
C MET A 74 9.90 4.88 -5.62
N GLY A 75 9.91 6.17 -5.90
CA GLY A 75 10.38 6.69 -7.20
C GLY A 75 11.86 6.36 -7.45
N ALA A 76 12.71 6.49 -6.43
CA ALA A 76 14.13 6.13 -6.51
C ALA A 76 14.35 4.61 -6.63
N ALA A 77 13.42 3.79 -6.14
CA ALA A 77 13.48 2.33 -6.19
C ALA A 77 12.92 1.72 -7.49
N GLY A 78 12.60 2.55 -8.50
CA GLY A 78 12.15 2.08 -9.81
C GLY A 78 10.64 1.81 -9.94
N TRP A 79 9.85 2.27 -8.97
CA TRP A 79 8.39 2.17 -9.05
C TRP A 79 7.80 3.22 -10.00
N VAL A 80 6.85 2.79 -10.83
CA VAL A 80 5.91 3.71 -11.49
C VAL A 80 4.70 3.89 -10.58
N VAL A 81 4.57 5.08 -9.99
CA VAL A 81 3.51 5.39 -9.03
C VAL A 81 2.38 6.15 -9.71
N SER A 82 1.15 5.67 -9.53
CA SER A 82 -0.07 6.41 -9.87
C SER A 82 -0.95 6.55 -8.64
N HIS A 83 -1.71 7.62 -8.55
CA HIS A 83 -2.65 7.86 -7.46
C HIS A 83 -3.99 8.35 -8.02
N GLY A 84 -5.08 7.87 -7.42
CA GLY A 84 -6.44 8.31 -7.72
C GLY A 84 -7.17 8.62 -6.41
N LYS A 85 -8.06 9.61 -6.44
CA LYS A 85 -8.95 9.90 -5.32
C LYS A 85 -10.29 9.19 -5.55
N GLY A 86 -10.58 8.18 -4.74
CA GLY A 86 -11.90 7.56 -4.69
C GLY A 86 -12.85 8.35 -3.79
N ARG A 87 -14.11 8.48 -4.18
CA ARG A 87 -15.19 8.88 -3.27
C ARG A 87 -15.88 7.61 -2.80
N ALA A 88 -15.94 7.38 -1.49
CA ALA A 88 -16.82 6.35 -0.96
C ALA A 88 -18.27 6.75 -1.28
N VAL A 89 -18.92 6.02 -2.18
CA VAL A 89 -20.36 6.15 -2.43
C VAL A 89 -21.03 5.23 -1.42
N GLY A 90 -21.50 5.81 -0.32
CA GLY A 90 -22.36 5.10 0.62
C GLY A 90 -23.74 4.96 -0.01
N ASP A 91 -23.97 3.90 -0.78
CA ASP A 91 -25.32 3.41 -1.04
C ASP A 91 -25.54 2.16 -0.18
N PRO A 92 -26.37 2.22 0.89
CA PRO A 92 -26.69 1.03 1.68
C PRO A 92 -27.36 -0.10 0.86
N ALA A 93 -27.87 0.18 -0.35
CA ALA A 93 -28.43 -0.82 -1.26
C ALA A 93 -27.42 -1.42 -2.25
N GLY A 94 -26.21 -0.85 -2.40
CA GLY A 94 -25.28 -1.15 -3.50
C GLY A 94 -24.34 -2.34 -3.32
N VAL A 95 -24.39 -3.04 -2.18
CA VAL A 95 -23.48 -4.16 -1.87
C VAL A 95 -23.70 -5.35 -2.82
N ALA A 96 -24.86 -5.46 -3.46
CA ALA A 96 -25.22 -6.57 -4.34
C ALA A 96 -24.61 -6.48 -5.76
N ASP A 97 -24.24 -5.30 -6.26
CA ASP A 97 -23.79 -5.13 -7.65
C ASP A 97 -22.28 -5.14 -7.83
N ALA A 98 -21.51 -4.83 -6.78
CA ALA A 98 -20.04 -4.87 -6.85
C ALA A 98 -19.48 -6.29 -7.09
N GLN A 99 -20.26 -7.34 -6.80
CA GLN A 99 -19.85 -8.74 -7.03
C GLN A 99 -20.10 -9.24 -8.46
N ARG A 100 -20.88 -8.54 -9.30
CA ARG A 100 -21.19 -9.00 -10.67
C ARG A 100 -20.15 -8.61 -11.73
N GLY A 101 -19.18 -7.76 -11.41
CA GLY A 101 -18.16 -7.28 -12.36
C GLY A 101 -16.87 -8.12 -12.40
N LEU A 102 -16.82 -9.27 -11.71
CA LEU A 102 -15.64 -10.13 -11.61
C LEU A 102 -15.88 -11.57 -12.09
N ALA A 103 -16.93 -11.80 -12.88
CA ALA A 103 -17.15 -13.06 -13.59
C ALA A 103 -16.58 -13.01 -15.01
#